data_AF-A0AAU1RFD5-F1
#
_entry.id   AF-A0AAU1RFD5-F1
#
_cell.length_a   1.000
_cell.length_b   1.000
_cell.length_c   1.000
_cell.angle_alpha   90.00
_cell.angle_beta   90.00
_cell.angle_gamma   90.00
#
_symmetry.space_group_name_H-M   'P 1'
#
loop_
_entity.id
_entity.type
_entity.pdbx_description
1 polymer ?
#
loop_
_entity_poly.entity_id
_entity_poly.type
_entity_poly.pdbx_seq_one_letter_code
_entity_poly.pdbx_strand_id
1 'polypeptide(L)'
;MPQPSIRPDVVVLFTDVDWDGHLDDPQRPYHRDGRPFTHAEHLLLNTITPEEQAAGLAQLRREADWLRDLDAKRQVFVDLVLKYLAKLPEGSVVDDAIDIMTDEDYAEYERLLPIVTAEDTLEYLAEHAED
;
A
#
# COMPACT_ATOMS: atom_id res chain seq x y z
N MET A 1 -2.14 -15.25 -34.91
CA MET A 1 -3.04 -15.63 -33.80
C MET A 1 -3.50 -14.35 -33.13
N PRO A 2 -4.80 -14.15 -32.83
CA PRO A 2 -5.19 -13.03 -31.99
C PRO A 2 -4.57 -13.24 -30.61
N GLN A 3 -3.86 -12.23 -30.08
CA GLN A 3 -3.42 -12.26 -28.69
C GLN A 3 -4.65 -12.44 -27.80
N PRO A 4 -4.62 -13.32 -26.78
CA PRO A 4 -5.69 -13.36 -25.81
C PRO A 4 -5.77 -11.96 -25.18
N SER A 5 -6.94 -11.33 -25.30
CA SER A 5 -7.18 -10.05 -24.64
C SER A 5 -7.16 -10.31 -23.14
N ILE A 6 -6.19 -9.73 -22.43
CA ILE A 6 -6.13 -9.78 -20.96
C ILE A 6 -7.44 -9.16 -20.45
N ARG A 7 -8.25 -9.94 -19.70
CA ARG A 7 -9.48 -9.45 -19.08
C ARG A 7 -9.12 -8.70 -17.79
N PRO A 8 -9.34 -7.37 -17.70
CA PRO A 8 -8.97 -6.60 -16.52
C PRO A 8 -9.63 -7.10 -15.25
N ASP A 9 -10.91 -7.48 -15.34
CA ASP A 9 -11.74 -8.00 -14.26
C ASP A 9 -11.18 -9.29 -13.65
N VAL A 10 -10.58 -10.18 -14.46
CA VAL A 10 -9.90 -11.38 -13.95
C VAL A 10 -8.59 -11.02 -13.24
N VAL A 11 -7.84 -10.06 -13.80
CA VAL A 11 -6.58 -9.59 -13.20
C VAL A 11 -6.84 -8.91 -11.85
N VAL A 12 -7.86 -8.05 -11.77
CA VAL A 12 -8.28 -7.40 -10.52
C VAL A 12 -8.67 -8.45 -9.48
N LEU A 13 -9.51 -9.41 -9.88
CA LEU A 13 -9.91 -10.49 -8.98
C LEU A 13 -8.72 -11.33 -8.49
N PHE A 14 -7.76 -11.62 -9.37
CA PHE A 14 -6.54 -12.34 -9.02
C PHE A 14 -5.66 -11.55 -8.03
N THR A 15 -5.53 -10.24 -8.23
CA THR A 15 -4.74 -9.39 -7.32
C THR A 15 -5.39 -9.25 -5.96
N ASP A 16 -6.73 -9.34 -5.88
CA ASP A 16 -7.51 -9.21 -4.66
C ASP A 16 -7.65 -10.52 -3.88
N VAL A 17 -7.10 -11.63 -4.37
CA VAL A 17 -7.01 -12.86 -3.58
C VAL A 17 -6.13 -12.62 -2.36
N ASP A 18 -6.62 -13.02 -1.19
CA ASP A 18 -5.82 -13.17 0.02
C ASP A 18 -4.89 -14.40 -0.14
N TRP A 19 -3.66 -14.14 -0.56
CA TRP A 19 -2.62 -15.15 -0.75
C TRP A 19 -1.93 -15.56 0.56
N ASP A 20 -2.05 -14.76 1.61
CA ASP A 20 -1.42 -14.98 2.91
C ASP A 20 -2.33 -15.76 3.87
N GLY A 21 -3.64 -15.75 3.61
CA GLY A 21 -4.58 -16.79 3.92
C GLY A 21 -5.39 -16.61 5.20
N HIS A 22 -6.71 -16.70 5.06
CA HIS A 22 -7.61 -17.18 6.12
C HIS A 22 -7.39 -18.68 6.35
N LEU A 23 -6.77 -19.03 7.48
CA LEU A 23 -6.45 -20.41 7.92
C LEU A 23 -7.66 -21.35 8.08
N ASP A 24 -8.88 -20.85 7.92
CA ASP A 24 -10.11 -21.56 8.24
C ASP A 24 -10.63 -22.45 7.08
N ASP A 25 -10.30 -22.14 5.82
CA ASP A 25 -10.67 -22.99 4.67
C ASP A 25 -9.70 -22.83 3.47
N PRO A 26 -8.66 -23.66 3.34
CA PRO A 26 -7.71 -23.59 2.22
C PRO A 26 -8.33 -23.94 0.86
N GLN A 27 -9.61 -24.35 0.79
CA GLN A 27 -10.30 -24.63 -0.46
C GLN A 27 -11.13 -23.45 -0.98
N ARG A 28 -11.20 -22.34 -0.24
CA ARG A 28 -11.94 -21.14 -0.65
C ARG A 28 -11.02 -19.93 -0.73
N PRO A 29 -10.88 -19.29 -1.90
CA PRO A 29 -10.23 -17.99 -1.96
C PRO A 29 -11.09 -16.94 -1.24
N TYR A 30 -10.41 -16.04 -0.54
CA TYR A 30 -10.98 -14.88 0.12
C TYR A 30 -10.46 -13.62 -0.57
N HIS A 31 -11.25 -12.57 -0.49
CA HIS A 31 -10.80 -11.21 -0.78
C HIS A 31 -9.81 -10.77 0.30
N ARG A 32 -8.93 -9.82 -0.02
CA ARG A 32 -8.00 -9.24 0.97
C ARG A 32 -8.71 -8.57 2.16
N ASP A 33 -9.97 -8.19 2.00
CA ASP A 33 -10.82 -7.66 3.08
C ASP A 33 -11.43 -8.75 3.98
N GLY A 34 -11.12 -10.01 3.72
CA GLY A 34 -11.56 -11.19 4.46
C GLY A 34 -12.95 -11.70 4.12
N ARG A 35 -13.63 -11.12 3.12
CA ARG A 35 -14.88 -11.70 2.60
C ARG A 35 -14.57 -12.93 1.74
N PRO A 36 -15.37 -14.01 1.83
CA PRO A 36 -15.21 -15.16 0.95
C PRO A 36 -15.62 -14.80 -0.49
N PHE A 37 -14.92 -15.34 -1.48
CA PHE A 37 -15.33 -15.18 -2.87
C PHE A 37 -16.72 -15.78 -3.11
N THR A 38 -17.51 -15.11 -3.94
CA THR A 38 -18.75 -15.66 -4.48
C THR A 38 -18.47 -16.82 -5.43
N HIS A 39 -19.50 -17.61 -5.73
CA HIS A 39 -19.39 -18.69 -6.71
C HIS A 39 -18.98 -18.17 -8.10
N ALA A 40 -19.49 -16.99 -8.49
CA ALA A 40 -19.18 -16.39 -9.79
C ALA A 40 -17.70 -15.96 -9.87
N GLU A 41 -17.17 -15.34 -8.81
CA GLU A 41 -15.76 -14.96 -8.70
C GLU A 41 -14.87 -16.19 -8.71
N HIS A 42 -15.22 -17.23 -7.96
CA HIS A 42 -14.46 -18.47 -7.97
C HIS A 42 -14.42 -19.12 -9.37
N LEU A 43 -15.56 -19.16 -10.08
CA LEU A 43 -15.59 -19.66 -11.46
C LEU A 43 -14.75 -18.78 -12.39
N LEU A 44 -14.83 -17.46 -12.24
CA LEU A 44 -14.10 -16.51 -13.08
C LEU A 44 -12.58 -16.67 -12.89
N LEU A 45 -12.11 -16.74 -11.64
CA LEU A 45 -10.70 -16.96 -11.30
C LEU A 45 -10.18 -18.29 -11.87
N ASN A 46 -11.01 -19.35 -11.89
CA ASN A 46 -10.64 -20.63 -12.50
C ASN A 46 -10.48 -20.58 -14.03
N THR A 47 -10.94 -19.51 -14.69
CA THR A 47 -10.73 -19.30 -16.14
C THR A 47 -9.50 -18.48 -16.47
N ILE A 48 -8.69 -18.10 -15.47
CA ILE A 48 -7.51 -17.24 -15.68
C ILE A 48 -6.53 -17.85 -16.68
N THR A 49 -6.05 -17.04 -17.62
CA THR A 49 -5.00 -17.47 -18.56
C THR A 49 -3.61 -17.23 -17.99
N PRO A 50 -2.56 -17.90 -18.51
CA PRO A 50 -1.18 -17.62 -18.10
C PRO A 50 -0.77 -16.15 -18.29
N GLU A 51 -1.26 -15.49 -19.35
CA GLU A 51 -1.00 -14.07 -19.61
C GLU A 51 -1.67 -13.17 -18.57
N GLU A 52 -2.90 -13.47 -18.18
CA GLU A 52 -3.63 -12.75 -17.12
C GLU A 52 -2.97 -12.96 -15.76
N GLN A 53 -2.54 -14.19 -15.46
CA GLN A 53 -1.78 -14.50 -14.24
C GLN A 53 -0.46 -13.72 -14.21
N ALA A 54 0.27 -13.66 -15.34
CA ALA A 54 1.50 -12.88 -15.43
C ALA A 54 1.24 -11.37 -15.21
N ALA A 55 0.14 -10.85 -15.73
CA ALA A 55 -0.27 -9.45 -15.50
C ALA A 55 -0.61 -9.18 -14.03
N GLY A 56 -1.36 -10.09 -13.39
CA GLY A 56 -1.68 -10.01 -11.96
C GLY A 56 -0.42 -10.07 -11.08
N LEU A 57 0.47 -11.02 -11.33
CA LEU A 57 1.76 -11.11 -10.62
C LEU A 57 2.63 -9.85 -10.81
N ALA A 58 2.63 -9.26 -12.01
CA ALA A 58 3.34 -8.01 -12.25
C ALA A 58 2.75 -6.85 -11.45
N GLN A 59 1.42 -6.82 -11.28
CA GLN A 59 0.74 -5.82 -10.46
C GLN A 59 1.08 -6.00 -8.96
N LEU A 60 0.98 -7.23 -8.44
CA LEU A 60 1.35 -7.55 -7.05
C LEU A 60 2.79 -7.13 -6.73
N ARG A 61 3.72 -7.36 -7.66
CA ARG A 61 5.12 -6.95 -7.50
C ARG A 61 5.27 -5.43 -7.45
N ARG A 62 4.59 -4.69 -8.32
CA ARG A 62 4.62 -3.23 -8.30
C ARG A 62 4.08 -2.67 -6.99
N GLU A 63 2.99 -3.24 -6.48
CA GLU A 63 2.41 -2.88 -5.19
C GLU A 63 3.40 -3.15 -4.05
N ALA A 64 3.99 -4.35 -4.01
CA ALA A 64 5.00 -4.69 -3.00
C ALA A 64 6.25 -3.81 -3.06
N ASP A 65 6.72 -3.47 -4.27
CA ASP A 65 7.85 -2.57 -4.47
C ASP A 65 7.52 -1.13 -4.06
N TRP A 66 6.29 -0.67 -4.34
CA TRP A 66 5.80 0.63 -3.88
C TRP A 66 5.71 0.69 -2.35
N LEU A 67 5.15 -0.34 -1.71
CA LEU A 67 5.09 -0.43 -0.24
C LEU A 67 6.49 -0.42 0.39
N ARG A 68 7.45 -1.15 -0.20
CA ARG A 68 8.84 -1.14 0.29
C ARG A 68 9.50 0.23 0.14
N ASP A 69 9.26 0.92 -0.98
CA ASP A 69 9.80 2.28 -1.18
C ASP A 69 9.14 3.29 -0.22
N LEU A 70 7.84 3.13 0.05
CA LEU A 70 7.12 3.94 1.03
C LEU A 70 7.67 3.72 2.45
N ASP A 71 7.87 2.48 2.87
CA ASP A 71 8.46 2.14 4.17
C ASP A 71 9.87 2.72 4.32
N ALA A 72 10.72 2.58 3.28
CA ALA A 72 12.04 3.18 3.28
C ALA A 72 12.00 4.71 3.43
N LYS A 73 11.06 5.39 2.77
CA LYS A 73 10.87 6.84 2.92
C LYS A 73 10.32 7.22 4.29
N ARG A 74 9.43 6.40 4.86
CA ARG A 74 8.92 6.59 6.23
C ARG A 74 10.05 6.50 7.24
N GLN A 75 10.97 5.55 7.08
CA GLN A 75 12.14 5.44 7.94
C GLN A 75 13.03 6.69 7.84
N VAL A 76 13.32 7.18 6.62
CA VAL A 76 14.11 8.41 6.43
C VAL A 76 13.41 9.62 7.09
N PHE A 77 12.10 9.74 6.94
CA PHE A 77 11.31 10.80 7.58
C PHE A 77 11.39 10.74 9.11
N VAL A 78 11.23 9.55 9.68
CA VAL A 78 11.32 9.34 11.14
C VAL A 78 12.73 9.68 11.65
N ASP A 79 13.78 9.20 10.98
CA ASP A 79 15.17 9.48 11.37
C ASP A 79 15.48 10.99 11.30
N LEU A 80 14.96 11.68 10.28
CA LEU A 80 15.09 13.12 10.13
C LEU A 80 14.44 13.88 11.30
N VAL A 81 13.21 13.53 11.67
CA VAL A 81 12.51 14.18 12.79
C VAL A 81 13.20 13.86 14.13
N LEU A 82 13.56 12.59 14.36
CA LEU A 82 14.23 12.15 15.59
C LEU A 82 15.58 12.83 15.80
N LYS A 83 16.34 13.09 14.73
CA LYS A 83 17.62 13.84 14.78
C LYS A 83 17.47 15.20 15.47
N TYR A 84 16.32 15.86 15.34
CA TYR A 84 16.06 17.18 15.92
C TYR A 84 15.34 17.10 17.27
N LEU A 85 14.37 16.20 17.40
CA LEU A 85 13.73 15.94 18.71
C LEU A 85 14.75 15.56 19.79
N ALA A 86 15.78 14.78 19.45
CA ALA A 86 16.84 14.40 20.39
C ALA A 86 17.67 15.59 20.93
N LYS A 87 17.57 16.77 20.32
CA LYS A 87 18.26 18.00 20.75
C LYS A 87 17.39 18.89 21.64
N LEU A 88 16.10 18.58 21.73
CA LEU A 88 15.11 19.39 22.42
C LEU A 88 14.86 18.87 23.84
N PRO A 89 14.36 19.72 24.75
CA PRO A 89 13.93 19.29 26.06
C PRO A 89 12.84 18.21 26.00
N GLU A 90 12.75 17.41 27.06
CA GLU A 90 11.66 16.45 27.22
C GLU A 90 10.31 17.20 27.23
N GLY A 91 9.35 16.70 26.44
CA GLY A 91 8.03 17.33 26.26
C GLY A 91 7.92 18.25 25.03
N SER A 92 9.02 18.45 24.28
CA SER A 92 8.95 19.13 22.98
C SER A 92 8.19 18.33 21.92
N VAL A 93 7.59 19.04 20.99
CA VAL A 93 6.74 18.49 19.91
C VAL A 93 7.46 18.52 18.56
N VAL A 94 6.87 17.90 17.54
CA VAL A 94 7.42 17.87 16.17
C VAL A 94 7.58 19.28 15.60
N ASP A 95 6.66 20.20 15.88
CA ASP A 95 6.77 21.60 15.44
C ASP A 95 8.05 22.28 15.99
N ASP A 96 8.41 22.02 17.26
CA ASP A 96 9.66 22.54 17.83
C ASP A 96 10.90 21.99 17.10
N ALA A 97 10.83 20.74 16.64
CA ALA A 97 11.90 20.10 15.88
C ALA A 97 12.03 20.70 14.48
N ILE A 98 10.91 21.04 13.85
CA ILE A 98 10.84 21.71 12.54
C ILE A 98 11.51 23.09 12.62
N ASP A 99 11.24 23.86 13.68
CA ASP A 99 11.77 25.22 13.86
C ASP A 99 13.29 25.30 13.94
N ILE A 100 13.95 24.19 14.32
CA ILE A 100 15.41 24.11 14.45
C ILE A 100 16.09 23.33 13.31
N MET A 101 15.33 22.89 12.30
CA MET A 101 15.88 22.23 11.12
C MET A 101 16.76 23.19 10.32
N THR A 102 17.78 22.64 9.67
CA THR A 102 18.48 23.38 8.61
C THR A 102 17.55 23.54 7.41
N ASP A 103 17.81 24.53 6.56
CA ASP A 103 17.05 24.74 5.32
C ASP A 103 17.01 23.48 4.43
N GLU A 104 18.13 22.73 4.39
CA GLU A 104 18.22 21.46 3.64
C GLU A 104 17.33 20.37 4.24
N ASP A 105 17.37 20.19 5.56
CA ASP A 105 16.59 19.18 6.25
C ASP A 105 15.09 19.54 6.24
N TYR A 106 14.75 20.82 6.33
CA TYR A 106 13.37 21.31 6.19
C TYR A 106 12.83 21.03 4.77
N ALA A 107 13.62 21.30 3.72
CA ALA A 107 13.21 20.98 2.36
C ALA A 107 13.00 19.47 2.15
N GLU A 108 13.82 18.62 2.77
CA GLU A 108 13.64 17.17 2.74
C GLU A 108 12.39 16.74 3.54
N TYR A 109 12.12 17.37 4.69
CA TYR A 109 10.88 17.17 5.45
C TYR A 109 9.65 17.48 4.60
N GLU A 110 9.59 18.65 3.95
CA GLU A 110 8.48 19.05 3.08
C GLU A 110 8.31 18.08 1.89
N ARG A 111 9.41 17.55 1.36
CA ARG A 111 9.38 16.57 0.26
C ARG A 111 8.81 15.22 0.70
N LEU A 112 9.15 14.77 1.90
CA LEU A 112 8.78 13.44 2.42
C LEU A 112 7.38 13.42 3.04
N LEU A 113 6.97 14.50 3.71
CA LEU A 113 5.69 14.60 4.42
C LEU A 113 4.49 14.10 3.59
N PRO A 114 4.21 14.63 2.39
CA PRO A 114 3.04 14.19 1.62
C PRO A 114 3.13 12.74 1.14
N ILE A 115 4.34 12.17 1.06
CA ILE A 115 4.54 10.78 0.63
C ILE A 115 4.22 9.85 1.80
N VAL A 116 4.72 10.16 2.99
CA VAL A 116 4.54 9.29 4.17
C VAL A 116 3.13 9.38 4.77
N THR A 117 2.44 10.52 4.58
CA THR A 117 1.03 10.69 5.00
C THR A 117 0.03 10.30 3.93
N ALA A 118 0.48 9.82 2.76
CA ALA A 118 -0.42 9.44 1.67
C ALA A 118 -1.33 8.26 2.05
N GLU A 119 -0.81 7.31 2.82
CA GLU A 119 -1.58 6.16 3.31
C GLU A 119 -2.65 6.61 4.31
N ASP A 120 -2.28 7.36 5.35
CA ASP A 120 -3.22 7.95 6.31
C ASP A 120 -4.29 8.82 5.62
N THR A 121 -3.92 9.53 4.55
CA THR A 121 -4.86 10.36 3.76
C THR A 121 -5.82 9.49 2.95
N LEU A 122 -5.37 8.37 2.39
CA LEU A 122 -6.21 7.43 1.65
C LEU A 122 -7.13 6.65 2.59
N GLU A 123 -6.63 6.22 3.76
CA GLU A 123 -7.44 5.58 4.81
C GLU A 123 -8.48 6.57 5.36
N TYR A 124 -8.09 7.80 5.68
CA TYR A 124 -9.02 8.85 6.11
C TYR A 124 -10.11 9.12 5.07
N LEU A 125 -9.74 9.26 3.79
CA LEU A 125 -10.71 9.46 2.72
C LEU A 125 -11.60 8.24 2.52
N ALA A 126 -11.09 7.02 2.63
CA ALA A 126 -11.90 5.80 2.54
C ALA A 126 -12.92 5.68 3.68
N GLU A 127 -12.54 6.09 4.89
CA GLU A 127 -13.43 6.10 6.07
C GLU A 127 -14.45 7.24 6.07
N HIS A 128 -14.16 8.36 5.38
CA HIS A 128 -14.96 9.60 5.45
C HIS A 128 -15.57 10.04 4.11
N ALA A 129 -15.45 9.23 3.04
CA ALA A 129 -16.06 9.52 1.73
C ALA A 129 -17.57 9.23 1.65
N GLU A 130 -18.22 8.84 2.76
CA GLU A 130 -19.66 8.53 2.81
C GLU A 130 -20.56 9.64 3.42
N ASP A 131 -20.08 10.88 3.58
CA ASP A 131 -20.89 12.02 4.06
C ASP A 131 -21.36 12.98 2.92
#